data_AF-X1UN06-F1
#
_entry.id   AF-X1UN06-F1
#
_cell.length_a   1.000
_cell.length_b   1.000
_cell.length_c   1.000
_cell.angle_alpha   90.00
_cell.angle_beta   90.00
_cell.angle_gamma   90.00
#
_symmetry.space_group_name_H-M   'P 1'
#
loop_
_entity.id
_entity.type
_entity.pdbx_description
1 polymer ?
#
loop_
_entity_poly.entity_id
_entity_poly.type
_entity_poly.pdbx_seq_one_letter_code
_entity_poly.pdbx_strand_id
1 'polypeptide(L)'
;MDLSEIMNRRFESTPIPSLTGDAGKDVESIIQWLLEFSLLKDFVYRNPKKENGKEFSDAVVIYDDIVIIIQIKTQESPKDPIQWTKKYLQKAINQLNGSYRMLREGIVKEFENEVLGTKIKIDLTKHKCIYGVIILAQCSQPYNPLNFISQ
;
A
#
# COMPACT_ATOMS: atom_id res chain seq x y z
N MET A 1 -11.00 15.48 -17.95
CA MET A 1 -11.68 15.71 -16.66
C MET A 1 -11.76 17.22 -16.48
N ASP A 2 -12.96 17.75 -16.24
CA ASP A 2 -13.11 19.18 -15.94
C ASP A 2 -12.60 19.49 -14.52
N LEU A 3 -12.18 20.72 -14.25
CA LEU A 3 -11.68 21.16 -12.93
C LEU A 3 -12.70 20.89 -11.82
N SER A 4 -13.98 21.10 -12.11
CA SER A 4 -15.09 20.85 -11.17
C SER A 4 -15.17 19.38 -10.78
N GLU A 5 -14.98 18.48 -11.75
CA GLU A 5 -14.99 17.04 -11.55
C GLU A 5 -13.78 16.57 -10.73
N ILE A 6 -12.60 17.13 -10.99
CA ILE A 6 -11.38 16.87 -10.18
C ILE A 6 -11.58 17.33 -8.75
N MET A 7 -12.10 18.55 -8.54
CA MET A 7 -12.34 19.09 -7.20
C MET A 7 -13.37 18.25 -6.43
N ASN A 8 -14.45 17.83 -7.09
CA ASN A 8 -15.43 16.94 -6.46
C ASN A 8 -14.78 15.62 -6.04
N ARG A 9 -14.01 14.95 -6.91
CA ARG A 9 -13.33 13.68 -6.56
C ARG A 9 -12.29 13.83 -5.43
N ARG A 10 -11.63 14.99 -5.35
CA ARG A 10 -10.66 15.32 -4.28
C ARG A 10 -11.31 15.47 -2.92
N PHE A 11 -12.39 16.24 -2.84
CA PHE A 11 -12.99 16.64 -1.56
C PHE A 11 -14.16 15.74 -1.15
N GLU A 12 -14.72 14.95 -2.05
CA GLU A 12 -15.66 13.90 -1.71
C GLU A 12 -14.96 12.88 -0.80
N SER A 13 -15.55 12.56 0.35
CA SER A 13 -14.97 11.54 1.24
C SER A 13 -14.93 10.19 0.53
N THR A 14 -13.84 9.43 0.70
CA THR A 14 -13.85 8.02 0.25
C THR A 14 -14.95 7.32 1.04
N PRO A 15 -15.93 6.68 0.36
CA PRO A 15 -17.01 6.00 1.07
C PRO A 15 -16.41 4.89 1.92
N ILE A 16 -17.01 4.66 3.09
CA ILE A 16 -16.66 3.51 3.92
C ILE A 16 -16.98 2.26 3.10
N PRO A 17 -16.03 1.35 2.89
CA PRO A 17 -16.23 0.19 2.04
C PRO A 17 -17.29 -0.74 2.62
N SER A 18 -18.18 -1.24 1.74
CA SER A 18 -19.12 -2.31 2.08
C SER A 18 -18.40 -3.67 2.04
N LEU A 19 -18.66 -4.52 3.02
CA LEU A 19 -18.10 -5.87 3.06
C LEU A 19 -18.71 -6.74 1.95
N THR A 20 -17.84 -7.41 1.20
CA THR A 20 -18.20 -8.28 0.07
C THR A 20 -18.23 -9.76 0.46
N GLY A 21 -17.68 -10.10 1.64
CA GLY A 21 -17.53 -11.48 2.12
C GLY A 21 -16.21 -12.14 1.70
N ASP A 22 -15.43 -11.49 0.84
CA ASP A 22 -14.05 -11.84 0.54
C ASP A 22 -13.14 -11.10 1.53
N ALA A 23 -12.71 -11.82 2.59
CA ALA A 23 -11.98 -11.21 3.70
C ALA A 23 -10.69 -10.49 3.26
N GLY A 24 -10.00 -11.01 2.24
CA GLY A 24 -8.80 -10.38 1.69
C GLY A 24 -9.12 -9.01 1.09
N LYS A 25 -10.10 -8.96 0.17
CA LYS A 25 -10.53 -7.72 -0.49
C LYS A 25 -11.17 -6.72 0.46
N ASP A 26 -11.94 -7.21 1.43
CA ASP A 26 -12.61 -6.37 2.41
C ASP A 26 -11.58 -5.63 3.27
N VAL A 27 -10.55 -6.33 3.74
CA VAL A 27 -9.46 -5.72 4.49
C VAL A 27 -8.66 -4.74 3.64
N GLU A 28 -8.27 -5.12 2.42
CA GLU A 28 -7.57 -4.20 1.50
C GLU A 28 -8.37 -2.92 1.27
N SER A 29 -9.68 -3.04 1.08
CA SER A 29 -10.59 -1.89 0.90
C SER A 29 -10.66 -1.01 2.15
N ILE A 30 -10.74 -1.60 3.35
CA ILE A 30 -10.76 -0.87 4.63
C ILE A 30 -9.44 -0.12 4.83
N ILE A 31 -8.30 -0.77 4.60
CA ILE A 31 -7.00 -0.13 4.73
C ILE A 31 -6.83 0.98 3.70
N GLN A 32 -7.27 0.76 2.46
CA GLN A 32 -7.25 1.78 1.43
C GLN A 32 -8.07 3.01 1.82
N TRP A 33 -9.28 2.80 2.32
CA TRP A 33 -10.13 3.87 2.86
C TRP A 33 -9.43 4.62 4.00
N LEU A 34 -8.81 3.90 4.94
CA LEU A 34 -8.10 4.50 6.07
C LEU A 34 -6.92 5.36 5.61
N LEU A 35 -6.13 4.87 4.65
CA LEU A 35 -5.00 5.61 4.08
C LEU A 35 -5.46 6.91 3.43
N GLU A 36 -6.51 6.85 2.63
CA GLU A 36 -7.06 8.02 1.94
C GLU A 36 -7.70 9.03 2.87
N PHE A 37 -8.39 8.55 3.88
CA PHE A 37 -8.94 9.37 4.94
C PHE A 37 -7.84 10.08 5.73
N SER A 38 -6.74 9.40 6.02
CA SER A 38 -5.67 9.90 6.89
C SER A 38 -4.62 10.74 6.16
N LEU A 39 -4.30 10.38 4.91
CA LEU A 39 -3.16 10.92 4.16
C LEU A 39 -3.58 11.72 2.93
N LEU A 40 -4.88 12.00 2.76
CA LEU A 40 -5.48 12.64 1.59
C LEU A 40 -5.30 11.83 0.30
N LYS A 41 -6.37 11.69 -0.48
CA LYS A 41 -6.38 10.87 -1.71
C LYS A 41 -5.33 11.27 -2.74
N ASP A 42 -4.93 12.53 -2.74
CA ASP A 42 -3.96 13.09 -3.68
C ASP A 42 -2.59 12.42 -3.60
N PHE A 43 -2.24 11.88 -2.43
CA PHE A 43 -0.93 11.29 -2.17
C PHE A 43 -0.95 9.77 -2.17
N VAL A 44 -2.12 9.12 -2.32
CA VAL A 44 -2.27 7.66 -2.25
C VAL A 44 -2.44 7.08 -3.65
N TYR A 45 -1.57 6.14 -4.00
CA TYR A 45 -1.53 5.43 -5.27
C TYR A 45 -1.94 3.97 -5.03
N ARG A 46 -3.13 3.61 -5.50
CA ARG A 46 -3.76 2.29 -5.34
C ARG A 46 -3.12 1.25 -6.24
N ASN A 47 -2.79 0.08 -5.69
CA ASN A 47 -2.34 -1.10 -6.43
C ASN A 47 -1.44 -0.81 -7.65
N PRO A 48 -0.42 0.06 -7.52
CA PRO A 48 0.32 0.54 -8.67
C PRO A 48 0.93 -0.63 -9.45
N LYS A 49 0.96 -0.50 -10.78
CA LYS A 49 1.43 -1.57 -11.65
C LYS A 49 2.82 -1.27 -12.19
N LYS A 50 3.57 -2.35 -12.42
CA LYS A 50 4.84 -2.36 -13.15
C LYS A 50 4.57 -2.24 -14.64
N GLU A 51 5.61 -2.00 -15.44
CA GLU A 51 5.49 -1.96 -16.91
C GLU A 51 4.88 -3.25 -17.50
N ASN A 52 5.09 -4.40 -16.86
CA ASN A 52 4.52 -5.68 -17.28
C ASN A 52 3.09 -5.94 -16.76
N GLY A 53 2.43 -4.93 -16.19
CA GLY A 53 1.06 -5.02 -15.65
C GLY A 53 0.95 -5.74 -14.31
N LYS A 54 2.02 -6.33 -13.78
CA LYS A 54 2.00 -6.95 -12.44
C LYS A 54 2.01 -5.86 -11.36
N GLU A 55 1.40 -6.17 -10.24
CA GLU A 55 1.37 -5.26 -9.10
C GLU A 55 2.76 -5.00 -8.51
N PHE A 56 3.00 -3.74 -8.16
CA PHE A 56 4.17 -3.24 -7.46
C PHE A 56 4.01 -3.35 -5.94
N SER A 57 2.88 -2.88 -5.42
CA SER A 57 2.48 -3.02 -4.02
C SER A 57 0.98 -2.80 -3.87
N ASP A 58 0.44 -3.06 -2.68
CA ASP A 58 -1.00 -2.85 -2.39
C ASP A 58 -1.32 -1.34 -2.41
N ALA A 59 -0.42 -0.52 -1.85
CA ALA A 59 -0.48 0.93 -2.00
C ALA A 59 0.92 1.56 -1.97
N VAL A 60 1.02 2.77 -2.51
CA VAL A 60 2.18 3.66 -2.32
C VAL A 60 1.65 5.03 -1.89
N VAL A 61 2.28 5.65 -0.90
CA VAL A 61 2.04 7.05 -0.54
C VAL A 61 3.25 7.86 -0.95
N ILE A 62 3.02 8.99 -1.64
CA ILE A 62 4.10 9.90 -2.05
C ILE A 62 3.73 11.29 -1.59
N TYR A 63 4.50 11.83 -0.66
CA TYR A 63 4.31 13.16 -0.10
C TYR A 63 5.65 13.86 0.02
N ASP A 64 5.85 14.91 -0.77
CA ASP A 64 7.11 15.66 -0.85
C ASP A 64 8.34 14.77 -1.09
N ASP A 65 9.27 14.67 -0.13
CA ASP A 65 10.47 13.84 -0.23
C ASP A 65 10.28 12.42 0.32
N ILE A 66 9.07 12.06 0.76
CA ILE A 66 8.72 10.80 1.40
C ILE A 66 7.98 9.87 0.43
N VAL A 67 8.42 8.61 0.40
CA VAL A 67 7.71 7.50 -0.26
C VAL A 67 7.45 6.40 0.76
N ILE A 68 6.20 6.00 0.93
CA ILE A 68 5.80 4.90 1.80
C ILE A 68 5.26 3.78 0.92
N ILE A 69 5.96 2.64 0.88
CA ILE A 69 5.51 1.43 0.18
C ILE A 69 4.76 0.57 1.18
N ILE A 70 3.49 0.27 0.88
CA ILE A 70 2.60 -0.44 1.81
C ILE A 70 2.35 -1.85 1.31
N GLN A 71 2.49 -2.82 2.21
CA GLN A 71 2.15 -4.23 1.99
C GLN A 71 1.13 -4.69 3.02
N ILE A 72 -0.04 -5.11 2.55
CA ILE A 72 -1.14 -5.63 3.36
C ILE A 72 -1.10 -7.15 3.28
N LYS A 73 -1.26 -7.82 4.43
CA LYS A 73 -1.44 -9.27 4.47
C LYS A 73 -2.62 -9.58 5.39
N THR A 74 -3.58 -10.32 4.84
CA THR A 74 -4.81 -10.69 5.54
C THR A 74 -4.79 -12.17 5.88
N GLN A 75 -5.08 -12.50 7.14
CA GLN A 75 -5.24 -13.89 7.55
C GLN A 75 -6.67 -14.37 7.26
N GLU A 76 -6.82 -15.12 6.17
CA GLU A 76 -8.14 -15.68 5.76
C GLU A 76 -8.44 -17.04 6.41
N SER A 77 -7.44 -17.73 6.93
CA SER A 77 -7.58 -19.11 7.42
C SER A 77 -7.39 -19.19 8.94
N PRO A 78 -8.07 -20.13 9.64
CA PRO A 78 -7.98 -20.33 11.09
C PRO A 78 -6.65 -20.95 11.55
N LYS A 79 -5.58 -20.80 10.77
CA LYS A 79 -4.22 -21.23 11.15
C LYS A 79 -3.77 -20.49 12.41
N ASP A 80 -2.80 -21.07 13.10
CA ASP A 80 -2.14 -20.40 14.22
C ASP A 80 -1.62 -19.01 13.77
N PRO A 81 -2.06 -17.90 14.42
CA PRO A 81 -1.71 -16.55 14.00
C PRO A 81 -0.20 -16.27 14.01
N ILE A 82 0.54 -16.93 14.92
CA ILE A 82 1.99 -16.75 15.03
C ILE A 82 2.72 -17.43 13.88
N GLN A 83 2.37 -18.68 13.55
CA GLN A 83 2.89 -19.38 12.38
C GLN A 83 2.51 -18.69 11.08
N TRP A 84 1.27 -18.20 10.98
CA TRP A 84 0.83 -17.40 9.83
C TRP A 84 1.69 -16.14 9.72
N THR A 85 1.86 -15.39 10.81
CA THR A 85 2.69 -14.17 10.83
C THR A 85 4.11 -14.46 10.38
N LYS A 86 4.79 -15.46 10.93
CA LYS A 86 6.18 -15.80 10.54
C LYS A 86 6.30 -15.98 9.02
N LYS A 87 5.36 -16.70 8.41
CA LYS A 87 5.37 -16.95 6.97
C LYS A 87 5.09 -15.68 6.15
N TYR A 88 4.03 -14.94 6.50
CA TYR A 88 3.55 -13.83 5.69
C TYR A 88 4.33 -12.53 5.92
N LEU A 89 4.90 -12.34 7.11
CA LEU A 89 5.82 -11.25 7.41
C LEU A 89 7.09 -11.35 6.57
N GLN A 90 7.72 -12.52 6.51
CA GLN A 90 8.91 -12.72 5.66
C GLN A 90 8.59 -12.50 4.17
N LYS A 91 7.41 -12.96 3.73
CA LYS A 91 6.94 -12.71 2.35
C LYS A 91 6.80 -11.21 2.08
N ALA A 92 6.17 -10.47 3.00
CA ALA A 92 5.97 -9.02 2.87
C ALA A 92 7.31 -8.26 2.89
N ILE A 93 8.26 -8.64 3.75
CA ILE A 93 9.63 -8.07 3.75
C ILE A 93 10.31 -8.28 2.40
N ASN A 94 10.25 -9.49 1.85
CA ASN A 94 10.84 -9.79 0.54
C ASN A 94 10.18 -8.97 -0.58
N GLN A 95 8.86 -8.79 -0.52
CA GLN A 95 8.13 -7.94 -1.46
C GLN A 95 8.57 -6.47 -1.34
N LEU A 96 8.66 -5.91 -0.12
CA LEU A 96 9.14 -4.55 0.11
C LEU A 96 10.57 -4.34 -0.38
N ASN A 97 11.49 -5.26 -0.07
CA ASN A 97 12.87 -5.19 -0.55
C ASN A 97 12.94 -5.23 -2.08
N GLY A 98 12.10 -6.06 -2.72
CA GLY A 98 11.96 -6.09 -4.16
C GLY A 98 11.45 -4.76 -4.72
N SER A 99 10.39 -4.20 -4.14
CA SER A 99 9.81 -2.92 -4.55
C SER A 99 10.79 -1.75 -4.37
N TYR A 100 11.51 -1.70 -3.24
CA TYR A 100 12.57 -0.73 -3.00
C TYR A 100 13.68 -0.82 -4.05
N ARG A 101 14.17 -2.04 -4.32
CA ARG A 101 15.19 -2.27 -5.36
C ARG A 101 14.70 -1.81 -6.74
N MET A 102 13.45 -2.10 -7.09
CA MET A 102 12.86 -1.69 -8.36
C MET A 102 12.77 -0.16 -8.53
N LEU A 103 12.50 0.58 -7.45
CA LEU A 103 12.58 2.05 -7.48
C LEU A 103 14.03 2.51 -7.68
N ARG A 104 14.98 1.95 -6.91
CA ARG A 104 16.41 2.28 -6.98
C ARG A 104 17.03 2.03 -8.35
N GLU A 105 16.66 0.93 -9.00
CA GLU A 105 17.11 0.56 -10.34
C GLU A 105 16.33 1.29 -11.45
N GLY A 106 15.31 2.09 -11.09
CA GLY A 106 14.48 2.81 -12.04
C GLY A 106 13.63 1.89 -12.93
N ILE A 107 13.28 0.69 -12.46
CA ILE A 107 12.37 -0.22 -13.19
C ILE A 107 10.92 0.30 -13.10
N VAL A 108 10.57 0.92 -11.98
CA VAL A 108 9.29 1.62 -11.80
C VAL A 108 9.59 3.10 -11.67
N LYS A 109 9.11 3.89 -12.62
CA LYS A 109 9.42 5.32 -12.72
C LYS A 109 8.20 6.22 -12.55
N GLU A 110 7.01 5.68 -12.68
CA GLU A 110 5.77 6.46 -12.69
C GLU A 110 4.68 5.72 -11.93
N PHE A 111 3.88 6.48 -11.20
CA PHE A 111 2.67 6.02 -10.56
C PHE A 111 1.48 6.88 -10.99
N GLU A 112 0.34 6.26 -11.18
CA GLU A 112 -0.90 6.93 -11.56
C GLU A 112 -1.84 6.98 -10.36
N ASN A 113 -2.33 8.17 -10.05
CA ASN A 113 -3.38 8.38 -9.07
C ASN A 113 -4.72 8.23 -9.80
N GLU A 114 -5.42 7.11 -9.57
CA GLU A 114 -6.70 6.80 -10.23
C GLU A 114 -7.82 7.82 -9.90
N VAL A 115 -7.74 8.48 -8.74
CA VAL A 115 -8.72 9.49 -8.30
C VAL A 115 -8.56 10.77 -9.12
N LEU A 116 -7.31 11.19 -9.35
CA LEU A 116 -6.99 12.44 -10.02
C LEU A 116 -6.75 12.29 -11.52
N GLY A 117 -6.47 11.06 -11.99
CA GLY A 117 -5.93 10.81 -13.33
C GLY A 117 -4.53 11.40 -13.54
N THR A 118 -3.84 11.76 -12.46
CA THR A 118 -2.50 12.37 -12.52
C THR A 118 -1.42 11.32 -12.39
N LYS A 119 -0.36 11.49 -13.16
CA LYS A 119 0.84 10.65 -13.09
C LYS A 119 1.95 11.40 -12.39
N ILE A 120 2.62 10.76 -11.44
CA ILE A 120 3.82 11.28 -10.80
C ILE A 120 5.02 10.42 -11.19
N LYS A 121 6.14 11.09 -11.51
CA LYS A 121 7.40 10.40 -11.71
C LYS A 121 8.17 10.32 -10.39
N ILE A 122 8.63 9.12 -10.04
CA ILE A 122 9.55 8.96 -8.92
C ILE A 122 10.91 9.49 -9.35
N ASP A 123 11.41 10.44 -8.57
CA ASP A 123 12.74 11.01 -8.69
C ASP A 123 13.47 10.81 -7.37
N LEU A 124 14.42 9.87 -7.33
CA LEU A 124 15.16 9.53 -6.10
C LEU A 124 16.15 10.62 -5.67
N THR A 125 16.36 11.66 -6.48
CA THR A 125 17.10 12.85 -6.03
C THR A 125 16.24 13.77 -5.16
N LYS A 126 14.91 13.68 -5.33
CA LYS A 126 13.91 14.46 -4.58
C LYS A 126 13.26 13.62 -3.48
N HIS A 127 12.87 12.40 -3.79
CA HIS A 127 12.21 11.45 -2.89
C HIS A 127 13.27 10.61 -2.15
N LYS A 128 13.82 11.18 -1.07
CA LYS A 128 14.98 10.63 -0.36
C LYS A 128 14.60 9.64 0.74
N CYS A 129 13.42 9.82 1.32
CA CYS A 129 12.98 9.07 2.49
C CYS A 129 12.02 7.96 2.05
N ILE A 130 12.53 6.73 1.93
CA ILE A 130 11.71 5.58 1.52
C ILE A 130 11.46 4.67 2.71
N TYR A 131 10.19 4.53 3.08
CA TYR A 131 9.73 3.65 4.15
C TYR A 131 8.95 2.47 3.58
N GLY A 132 9.15 1.30 4.19
CA GLY A 132 8.29 0.14 3.98
C GLY A 132 7.37 -0.04 5.18
N VAL A 133 6.07 -0.18 4.93
CA VAL A 133 5.07 -0.45 5.98
C VAL A 133 4.39 -1.78 5.67
N ILE A 134 4.38 -2.67 6.67
CA ILE A 134 3.67 -3.95 6.59
C ILE A 134 2.48 -3.88 7.53
N ILE A 135 1.29 -4.14 6.99
CA ILE A 135 0.05 -4.22 7.75
C ILE A 135 -0.36 -5.70 7.80
N LEU A 136 -0.35 -6.27 9.01
CA LEU A 136 -0.82 -7.62 9.27
C LEU A 136 -2.25 -7.54 9.82
N ALA A 137 -3.22 -7.85 8.98
CA ALA A 137 -4.63 -7.88 9.36
C ALA A 137 -5.02 -9.30 9.78
N GLN A 138 -5.13 -9.49 11.09
CA GLN A 138 -5.47 -10.78 11.68
C GLN A 138 -6.14 -10.61 13.04
N CYS A 139 -6.89 -11.63 13.45
CA CYS A 139 -7.45 -11.73 14.80
C CYS A 139 -6.51 -12.57 15.67
N SER A 140 -5.80 -11.94 16.59
CA SER A 140 -4.89 -12.61 17.53
C SER A 140 -4.83 -11.90 18.88
N GLN A 141 -4.26 -12.58 19.88
CA GLN A 141 -3.73 -11.87 21.04
C GLN A 141 -2.58 -10.93 20.61
N PRO A 142 -2.34 -9.81 21.31
CA PRO A 142 -1.23 -8.92 21.02
C PRO A 142 0.12 -9.63 21.12
N TYR A 143 1.02 -9.36 20.18
CA TYR A 143 2.42 -9.79 20.23
C TYR A 143 3.29 -8.80 19.45
N ASN A 144 4.61 -8.86 19.66
CA ASN A 144 5.56 -8.07 18.89
C ASN A 144 5.99 -8.83 17.61
N PRO A 145 5.60 -8.40 16.40
CA PRO A 145 5.99 -9.08 15.17
C PRO A 145 7.50 -9.02 14.90
N LEU A 146 8.22 -8.06 15.50
CA LEU A 146 9.68 -7.94 15.36
C LEU A 146 10.42 -9.16 15.91
N ASN A 147 9.82 -9.90 16.84
CA ASN A 147 10.39 -11.14 17.38
C ASN A 147 10.55 -12.25 16.32
N PHE A 148 9.99 -12.06 15.12
CA PHE A 148 10.00 -13.03 14.04
C PHE A 148 10.85 -12.61 12.84
N ILE A 149 11.50 -11.45 12.93
CA ILE A 149 12.41 -10.96 11.91
C ILE A 149 13.82 -11.37 12.34
N SER A 150 14.47 -12.23 11.55
CA SER A 150 15.91 -12.48 11.71
C SER A 150 16.66 -11.19 11.37
N GLN A 151 17.45 -10.68 12.33
CA GLN A 151 18.35 -9.55 12.11
C GLN A 151 19.50 -9.93 11.17
#